data_AF-A0A940W306-F1
#
_entry.id   AF-A0A940W306-F1
#
_cell.length_a   1.000
_cell.length_b   1.000
_cell.length_c   1.000
_cell.angle_alpha   90.00
_cell.angle_beta   90.00
_cell.angle_gamma   90.00
#
_symmetry.space_group_name_H-M   'P 1'
#
loop_
_entity.id
_entity.type
_entity.pdbx_description
1 polymer ?
#
loop_
_entity_poly.entity_id
_entity_poly.type
_entity_poly.pdbx_seq_one_letter_code
_entity_poly.pdbx_strand_id
1 'polypeptide(L)'
;MNMHHLSLAFIVALLLSFGSVEAREYKIIAYTVEANDTMDSIARTYLPSDRGASLEAFAEFKEGIFEYNYDRLFSDRIPYEVWAGDFLYITFWE
;
A
#
# COMPACT_ATOMS: atom_id res chain seq x y z
N MET A 1 -0.44 -41.95 -34.29
CA MET A 1 -0.18 -40.60 -33.74
C MET A 1 -0.50 -40.67 -32.26
N ASN A 2 0.54 -40.76 -31.42
CA ASN A 2 0.42 -41.21 -30.03
C ASN A 2 -0.24 -40.15 -29.14
N MET A 3 -1.42 -40.47 -28.59
CA MET A 3 -2.20 -39.64 -27.65
C MET A 3 -1.40 -39.18 -26.41
N HIS A 4 -0.28 -39.83 -26.11
CA HIS A 4 0.60 -39.49 -24.98
C HIS A 4 1.35 -38.16 -25.14
N HIS A 5 1.50 -37.63 -26.38
CA HIS A 5 2.19 -36.35 -26.59
C HIS A 5 1.26 -35.13 -26.42
N LEU A 6 -0.06 -35.31 -26.56
CA LEU A 6 -1.02 -34.21 -26.39
C LEU A 6 -1.19 -33.82 -24.91
N SER A 7 -1.15 -34.81 -24.01
CA SER A 7 -1.30 -34.60 -22.56
C SER A 7 -0.12 -33.84 -21.96
N LEU A 8 1.09 -34.04 -22.48
CA LEU A 8 2.30 -33.39 -21.97
C LEU A 8 2.38 -31.91 -22.39
N ALA A 9 1.91 -31.58 -23.60
CA ALA A 9 1.89 -30.21 -24.10
C ALA A 9 0.93 -29.30 -23.31
N PHE A 10 -0.16 -29.86 -22.75
CA PHE A 10 -1.14 -29.12 -21.96
C PHE A 10 -0.62 -28.73 -20.57
N ILE A 11 0.24 -29.56 -19.97
CA ILE A 11 0.82 -29.32 -18.64
C ILE A 11 1.89 -28.21 -18.70
N VAL A 12 2.65 -28.12 -19.79
CA VAL A 12 3.68 -27.07 -19.96
C VAL A 12 3.05 -25.69 -20.21
N ALA A 13 1.90 -25.63 -20.90
CA ALA A 13 1.19 -24.37 -21.14
C ALA A 13 0.57 -23.75 -19.88
N LEU A 14 0.18 -24.57 -18.89
CA LEU A 14 -0.39 -24.11 -17.62
C LEU A 14 0.64 -23.50 -16.66
N LEU A 15 1.92 -23.85 -16.77
CA LEU A 15 2.98 -23.32 -15.92
C LEU A 15 3.45 -21.91 -16.34
N LEU A 16 3.17 -21.48 -17.58
CA LEU A 16 3.53 -20.15 -18.08
C LEU A 16 2.45 -19.09 -17.82
N SER A 17 1.26 -19.48 -17.32
CA SER A 17 0.19 -18.53 -16.97
C SER A 17 0.22 -18.10 -15.50
N PHE A 18 1.25 -18.46 -14.73
CA PHE A 18 1.63 -17.69 -13.55
C PHE A 18 2.24 -16.39 -14.06
N GLY A 19 1.36 -15.49 -14.52
CA GLY A 19 1.70 -14.11 -14.78
C GLY A 19 2.46 -13.62 -13.56
N SER A 20 3.67 -13.13 -13.80
CA SER A 20 4.46 -12.38 -12.84
C SER A 20 3.52 -11.46 -12.08
N VAL A 21 3.13 -11.83 -10.87
CA VAL A 21 2.72 -10.86 -9.88
C VAL A 21 4.00 -10.09 -9.67
N GLU A 22 4.15 -8.98 -10.41
CA GLU A 22 5.24 -8.06 -10.18
C GLU A 22 5.21 -7.78 -8.70
N ALA A 23 6.24 -8.25 -7.99
CA ALA A 23 6.40 -7.97 -6.58
C ALA A 23 6.66 -6.47 -6.50
N ARG A 24 5.58 -5.68 -6.40
CA ARG A 24 5.69 -4.25 -6.13
C ARG A 24 6.35 -4.12 -4.77
N GLU A 25 7.50 -3.47 -4.76
CA GLU A 25 8.26 -3.29 -3.54
C GLU A 25 7.50 -2.31 -2.64
N TYR A 26 7.19 -2.74 -1.42
CA TYR A 26 6.57 -1.85 -0.45
C TYR A 26 7.64 -0.94 0.14
N LYS A 27 7.40 0.35 0.07
CA LYS A 27 8.20 1.35 0.76
C LYS A 27 7.55 1.74 2.07
N ILE A 28 8.36 1.78 3.12
CA ILE A 28 7.95 2.20 4.46
C ILE A 28 8.83 3.37 4.88
N ILE A 29 8.20 4.48 5.23
CA ILE A 29 8.88 5.66 5.77
C ILE A 29 8.41 5.88 7.19
N ALA A 30 9.37 6.11 8.09
CA ALA A 30 9.09 6.59 9.43
C ALA A 30 9.00 8.12 9.43
N TYR A 31 7.95 8.66 10.04
CA TYR A 31 7.69 10.09 10.12
C TYR A 31 7.34 10.49 11.56
N THR A 32 7.93 11.57 12.04
CA THR A 32 7.52 12.18 13.31
C THR A 32 6.64 13.38 13.01
N VAL A 33 5.42 13.37 13.52
CA VAL A 33 4.42 14.42 13.32
C VAL A 33 4.90 15.74 13.95
N GLU A 34 4.91 16.81 13.18
CA GLU A 34 5.30 18.15 13.61
C GLU A 34 4.10 18.95 14.14
N ALA A 35 4.40 20.12 14.73
CA ALA A 35 3.36 21.03 15.18
C ALA A 35 2.56 21.57 13.98
N ASN A 36 1.22 21.48 14.07
CA ASN A 36 0.24 21.85 13.03
C ASN A 36 0.08 20.87 11.87
N ASP A 37 0.71 19.70 11.92
CA ASP A 37 0.39 18.64 10.98
C ASP A 37 -1.02 18.11 11.17
N THR A 38 -1.57 17.66 10.06
CA THR A 38 -2.82 16.93 9.99
C THR A 38 -2.59 15.67 9.18
N MET A 39 -3.42 14.64 9.39
CA MET A 39 -3.33 13.45 8.55
C MET A 39 -3.46 13.79 7.06
N ASP A 40 -4.28 14.79 6.72
CA ASP A 40 -4.44 15.25 5.34
C ASP A 40 -3.18 15.91 4.78
N SER A 41 -2.47 16.75 5.56
CA SER A 41 -1.21 17.37 5.12
C SER A 41 -0.09 16.35 4.94
N ILE A 42 -0.02 15.37 5.85
CA ILE A 42 0.93 14.26 5.78
C ILE A 42 0.63 13.40 4.54
N ALA A 43 -0.62 12.97 4.37
CA ALA A 43 -1.02 12.17 3.22
C ALA A 43 -0.74 12.89 1.89
N ARG A 44 -0.97 14.21 1.80
CA ARG A 44 -0.64 14.98 0.58
C ARG A 44 0.86 15.05 0.30
N THR A 45 1.67 15.12 1.35
CA THR A 45 3.14 15.17 1.23
C THR A 45 3.72 13.86 0.70
N TYR A 46 3.15 12.73 1.13
CA TYR A 46 3.69 11.41 0.83
C TYR A 46 2.93 10.60 -0.22
N LEU A 47 1.78 11.09 -0.70
CA LEU A 47 1.02 10.43 -1.77
C LEU A 47 1.91 10.33 -3.03
N PRO A 48 2.19 9.11 -3.52
CA PRO A 48 2.96 8.94 -4.75
C PRO A 48 2.30 9.64 -5.94
N SER A 49 3.11 10.31 -6.77
CA SER A 49 2.61 11.11 -7.90
C SER A 49 1.97 10.27 -9.01
N ASP A 50 2.32 8.99 -9.10
CA ASP A 50 1.80 8.00 -10.06
C ASP A 50 0.42 7.45 -9.68
N ARG A 51 0.02 7.54 -8.39
CA ARG A 51 -1.33 7.15 -7.92
C ARG A 51 -2.45 8.10 -8.34
N GLY A 52 -2.09 9.21 -8.98
CA GLY A 52 -3.02 10.21 -9.50
C GLY A 52 -3.58 11.14 -8.42
N ALA A 53 -3.97 12.35 -8.82
CA ALA A 53 -4.50 13.37 -7.92
C ALA A 53 -5.99 13.18 -7.57
N SER A 54 -6.52 11.96 -7.68
CA SER A 54 -7.94 11.72 -7.42
C SER A 54 -8.23 11.76 -5.92
N LEU A 55 -9.44 12.19 -5.56
CA LEU A 55 -9.90 12.16 -4.17
C LEU A 55 -9.95 10.72 -3.62
N GLU A 56 -10.20 9.75 -4.49
CA GLU A 56 -10.23 8.33 -4.14
C GLU A 56 -8.85 7.81 -3.77
N ALA A 57 -7.83 8.06 -4.59
CA ALA A 57 -6.45 7.65 -4.31
C ALA A 57 -5.92 8.31 -3.03
N PHE A 58 -6.28 9.57 -2.80
CA PHE A 58 -5.96 10.27 -1.57
C PHE A 58 -6.64 9.65 -0.34
N ALA A 59 -7.93 9.31 -0.44
CA ALA A 59 -8.67 8.67 0.65
C ALA A 59 -8.13 7.28 0.96
N GLU A 60 -7.87 6.46 -0.06
CA GLU A 60 -7.25 5.13 0.10
C GLU A 60 -5.87 5.23 0.76
N PHE A 61 -5.04 6.17 0.30
CA PHE A 61 -3.70 6.35 0.88
C PHE A 61 -3.76 6.79 2.35
N LYS A 62 -4.65 7.73 2.67
CA LYS A 62 -4.88 8.16 4.05
C LYS A 62 -5.36 7.00 4.93
N GLU A 63 -6.25 6.16 4.42
CA GLU A 63 -6.71 4.96 5.11
C GLU A 63 -5.56 4.00 5.40
N GLY A 64 -4.70 3.76 4.41
CA GLY A 64 -3.51 2.91 4.60
C GLY A 64 -2.58 3.41 5.71
N ILE A 65 -2.37 4.72 5.83
CA ILE A 65 -1.60 5.30 6.95
C ILE A 65 -2.32 5.02 8.28
N PHE A 66 -3.63 5.21 8.33
CA PHE A 66 -4.41 4.96 9.54
C PHE A 66 -4.37 3.49 9.96
N GLU A 67 -4.71 2.56 9.06
CA GLU A 67 -4.76 1.12 9.32
C GLU A 67 -3.41 0.58 9.81
N TYR A 68 -2.32 0.95 9.14
CA TYR A 68 -0.99 0.45 9.48
C TYR A 68 -0.52 0.91 10.87
N ASN A 69 -1.05 2.02 11.37
CA ASN A 69 -0.70 2.58 12.67
C ASN A 69 -1.78 2.38 13.73
N TYR A 70 -2.89 1.71 13.42
CA TYR A 70 -4.08 1.66 14.28
C TYR A 70 -3.76 1.16 15.68
N ASP A 71 -3.25 -0.06 15.81
CA ASP A 71 -3.00 -0.69 17.12
C ASP A 71 -2.05 0.13 18.00
N ARG A 72 -1.05 0.76 17.37
CA ARG A 72 0.02 1.49 18.07
C ARG A 72 -0.36 2.91 18.44
N LEU A 73 -1.20 3.56 17.64
CA LEU A 73 -1.42 5.00 17.74
C LEU A 73 -2.89 5.40 17.82
N PHE A 74 -3.76 4.77 17.04
CA PHE A 74 -5.14 5.25 16.87
C PHE A 74 -6.19 4.40 17.59
N SER A 75 -5.79 3.30 18.25
CA SER A 75 -6.71 2.36 18.90
C SER A 75 -7.56 3.01 20.01
N ASP A 76 -7.10 4.11 20.59
CA ASP A 76 -7.78 4.88 21.63
C ASP A 76 -8.06 6.35 21.24
N ARG A 77 -7.94 6.70 19.95
CA ARG A 77 -8.07 8.10 19.47
C ARG A 77 -9.23 8.28 18.50
N ILE A 78 -9.54 9.54 18.21
CA ILE A 78 -10.43 9.87 17.08
C ILE A 78 -9.73 9.43 15.78
N PRO A 79 -10.45 8.79 14.84
CA PRO A 79 -9.85 8.38 13.57
C PRO A 79 -9.12 9.52 12.87
N TYR A 80 -7.92 9.24 12.37
CA TYR A 80 -7.02 10.17 11.67
C TYR A 80 -6.52 11.35 12.51
N GLU A 81 -6.75 11.38 13.83
CA GLU A 81 -6.23 12.44 14.70
C GLU A 81 -4.77 12.21 15.05
N VAL A 82 -3.89 13.07 14.53
CA VAL A 82 -2.45 13.06 14.82
C VAL A 82 -2.09 14.20 15.78
N TRP A 83 -1.11 13.94 16.64
CA TRP A 83 -0.56 14.89 17.59
C TRP A 83 0.94 15.07 17.34
N ALA A 84 1.45 16.27 17.61
CA ALA A 84 2.87 16.54 17.49
C ALA A 84 3.69 15.58 18.37
N GLY A 85 4.73 14.99 17.78
CA GLY A 85 5.55 13.95 18.40
C GLY A 85 5.07 12.51 18.19
N ASP A 86 3.89 12.31 17.60
CA ASP A 86 3.49 10.98 17.16
C ASP A 86 4.48 10.45 16.13
N PHE A 87 4.80 9.16 16.25
CA PHE A 87 5.62 8.48 15.28
C PHE A 87 4.69 7.69 14.35
N LEU A 88 4.74 7.92 13.04
CA LEU A 88 3.93 7.25 12.03
C LEU A 88 4.80 6.42 11.10
N TYR A 89 4.28 5.27 10.69
CA TYR A 89 4.80 4.53 9.54
C TYR A 89 3.89 4.79 8.34
N ILE A 90 4.47 5.34 7.28
CA ILE A 90 3.77 5.65 6.04
C ILE A 90 4.19 4.60 5.01
N THR A 91 3.21 3.83 4.53
CA THR A 91 3.46 2.71 3.60
C THR A 91 2.86 3.01 2.22
N PHE A 92 3.63 2.84 1.17
CA PHE A 92 3.15 2.96 -0.21
C PHE A 92 3.90 2.03 -1.15
N TRP A 93 3.33 1.88 -2.34
CA TRP A 93 3.87 1.09 -3.43
C TRP A 93 4.74 1.98 -4.31
N GLU A 94 5.91 1.47 -4.70
CA GLU A 94 6.77 2.05 -5.74
C GLU A 94 6.67 1.22 -7.03
#